data_AF-A0A423UBV5-F1
#
_entry.id   AF-A0A423UBV5-F1
#
_cell.length_a   1.000
_cell.length_b   1.000
_cell.length_c   1.000
_cell.angle_alpha   90.00
_cell.angle_beta   90.00
_cell.angle_gamma   90.00
#
_symmetry.space_group_name_H-M   'P 1'
#
loop_
_entity.id
_entity.type
_entity.pdbx_description
1 polymer ?
#
loop_
_entity_poly.entity_id
_entity_poly.type
_entity_poly.pdbx_seq_one_letter_code
_entity_poly.pdbx_strand_id
1 'polypeptide(L)'
;MLLTNTNPLVKGRSRGQDLDLYTWLNARNYSLIHSPSRQTSPITWQQLANQFGNTYGRLDNFIRRFKSSLNNVRMVWPDLNVEIIDGQGIILHRSKRSVTAKRKPTGK
;
A
#
# COMPACT_ATOMS: atom_id res chain seq x y z
N MET A 1 -2.70 1.16 -19.75
CA MET A 1 -2.87 1.55 -18.33
C MET A 1 -2.63 3.06 -18.28
N LEU A 2 -3.69 3.85 -18.40
CA LEU A 2 -3.56 5.30 -18.33
C LEU A 2 -3.35 5.66 -16.86
N LEU A 3 -2.12 6.00 -16.49
CA LEU A 3 -1.86 6.70 -15.24
C LEU A 3 -2.55 8.05 -15.38
N THR A 4 -3.76 8.19 -14.84
CA THR A 4 -4.53 9.41 -14.97
C THR A 4 -3.77 10.55 -14.30
N ASN A 5 -3.65 11.67 -15.03
CA ASN A 5 -2.83 12.84 -14.71
C ASN A 5 -3.35 13.64 -13.48
N THR A 6 -4.11 13.02 -12.59
CA THR A 6 -4.67 13.60 -11.36
C THR A 6 -4.05 13.01 -10.10
N ASN A 7 -3.28 11.91 -10.20
CA ASN A 7 -2.73 11.22 -9.04
C ASN A 7 -1.54 11.98 -8.41
N PRO A 8 -1.57 12.29 -7.10
CA PRO A 8 -0.46 12.99 -6.42
C PRO A 8 0.86 12.19 -6.40
N LEU A 9 0.81 10.85 -6.34
CA LEU A 9 1.99 9.99 -6.38
C LEU A 9 2.74 10.10 -7.72
N VAL A 10 2.00 10.12 -8.83
CA VAL A 10 2.58 10.18 -10.18
C VAL A 10 3.19 11.55 -10.46
N LYS A 11 2.67 12.61 -9.83
CA LYS A 11 3.16 13.98 -10.00
C LYS A 11 4.33 14.35 -9.06
N GLY A 12 4.79 13.46 -8.20
CA GLY A 12 5.82 13.77 -7.21
C GLY A 12 5.41 14.86 -6.20
N ARG A 13 4.11 15.14 -6.09
CA ARG A 13 3.53 16.08 -5.10
C ARG A 13 2.91 15.36 -3.91
N SER A 14 2.97 14.03 -3.90
CA SER A 14 2.55 13.18 -2.79
C SER A 14 3.46 13.36 -1.58
N ARG A 15 2.94 13.01 -0.41
CA ARG A 15 3.73 12.97 0.81
C ARG A 15 4.69 11.77 0.75
N GLY A 16 5.85 11.86 1.40
CA GLY A 16 6.80 10.72 1.47
C GLY A 16 6.14 9.42 1.94
N GLN A 17 5.24 9.54 2.92
CA GLN A 17 4.43 8.43 3.43
C GLN A 17 3.62 7.68 2.35
N ASP A 18 3.19 8.34 1.28
CA ASP A 18 2.41 7.67 0.22
C ASP A 18 3.31 6.68 -0.55
N LEU A 19 4.57 7.05 -0.82
CA LEU A 19 5.56 6.18 -1.47
C LEU A 19 6.05 5.08 -0.54
N ASP A 20 6.26 5.40 0.75
CA ASP A 20 6.61 4.41 1.77
C ASP A 20 5.52 3.35 1.90
N LEU A 21 4.26 3.79 1.96
CA LEU A 21 3.11 2.89 2.02
C LEU A 21 2.98 2.04 0.76
N TYR A 22 3.13 2.63 -0.43
CA TYR A 22 3.15 1.87 -1.69
C TYR A 22 4.19 0.76 -1.67
N THR A 23 5.43 1.09 -1.28
CA THR A 23 6.55 0.14 -1.24
C THR A 23 6.31 -0.96 -0.21
N TRP A 24 5.83 -0.60 0.98
CA TRP A 24 5.49 -1.51 2.07
C TRP A 24 4.37 -2.50 1.71
N LEU A 25 3.34 -2.03 1.00
CA LEU A 25 2.23 -2.86 0.51
C LEU A 25 2.70 -3.80 -0.60
N ASN A 26 3.52 -3.30 -1.53
CA ASN A 26 4.02 -4.10 -2.64
C ASN A 26 4.90 -5.26 -2.16
N ALA A 27 5.80 -5.03 -1.20
CA ALA A 27 6.65 -6.07 -0.62
C ALA A 27 5.82 -7.18 0.07
N ARG A 28 4.76 -6.82 0.79
CA ARG A 28 3.86 -7.81 1.41
C ARG A 28 3.03 -8.55 0.39
N ASN A 29 2.45 -7.84 -0.58
CA ASN A 29 1.69 -8.48 -1.64
C ASN A 29 2.55 -9.46 -2.46
N TYR A 30 3.81 -9.12 -2.72
CA TYR A 30 4.77 -10.05 -3.32
C TYR A 30 4.90 -11.33 -2.50
N SER A 31 5.05 -11.19 -1.18
CA SER A 31 5.14 -12.32 -0.24
C SER A 31 3.87 -13.17 -0.20
N LEU A 32 2.69 -12.57 -0.39
CA LEU A 32 1.40 -13.26 -0.51
C LEU A 32 1.29 -14.00 -1.83
N ILE A 33 1.62 -13.36 -2.96
CA ILE A 33 1.54 -13.98 -4.29
C ILE A 33 2.39 -15.26 -4.38
N HIS A 34 3.61 -15.24 -3.82
CA HIS A 34 4.56 -16.35 -3.93
C HIS A 34 4.40 -17.43 -2.85
N SER A 35 3.42 -17.30 -1.95
CA SER A 35 3.16 -18.30 -0.91
C SER A 35 1.65 -18.57 -0.80
N PRO A 36 1.13 -19.63 -1.44
CA PRO A 36 -0.30 -19.95 -1.51
C PRO A 36 -0.99 -20.06 -0.14
N SER A 37 -0.29 -20.58 0.86
CA SER A 37 -0.81 -20.75 2.22
C SER A 37 -0.69 -19.50 3.10
N ARG A 38 0.04 -18.47 2.65
CA ARG A 38 0.25 -17.26 3.45
C ARG A 38 -0.97 -16.35 3.39
N GLN A 39 -1.41 -15.94 4.57
CA GLN A 39 -2.42 -14.90 4.78
C GLN A 39 -1.84 -13.79 5.64
N THR A 40 -2.43 -12.60 5.56
CA THR A 40 -2.04 -11.48 6.43
C THR A 40 -2.96 -11.49 7.64
N SER A 41 -2.40 -11.66 8.84
CA SER A 41 -3.13 -11.35 10.07
C SER A 41 -3.47 -9.86 10.14
N PRO A 42 -4.55 -9.46 10.83
CA PRO A 42 -4.84 -8.04 11.05
C PRO A 42 -3.61 -7.29 11.58
N ILE A 43 -3.23 -6.21 10.89
CA ILE A 43 -2.14 -5.32 11.28
C ILE A 43 -2.76 -4.12 11.96
N THR A 44 -2.51 -3.94 13.25
CA THR A 44 -3.22 -2.95 14.06
C THR A 44 -2.79 -1.52 13.73
N TRP A 45 -3.64 -0.53 14.04
CA TRP A 45 -3.29 0.87 13.90
C TRP A 45 -2.03 1.24 14.70
N GLN A 46 -1.85 0.65 15.88
CA GLN A 46 -0.65 0.85 16.69
C GLN A 46 0.60 0.29 16.02
N GLN A 47 0.53 -0.92 15.46
CA GLN A 47 1.65 -1.50 14.72
C GLN A 47 2.01 -0.67 13.49
N LEU A 48 1.00 -0.19 12.75
CA LEU A 48 1.19 0.71 11.62
C LEU A 48 1.80 2.04 12.07
N ALA A 49 1.32 2.63 13.17
CA ALA A 49 1.85 3.87 13.71
C ALA A 49 3.32 3.71 14.15
N ASN A 50 3.69 2.56 14.73
CA ASN A 50 5.08 2.29 15.09
C ASN A 50 6.00 2.17 13.86
N GLN A 51 5.47 1.69 12.72
CA GLN A 51 6.25 1.53 11.48
C GLN A 51 6.34 2.82 10.65
N PHE A 52 5.30 3.64 10.64
CA PHE A 52 5.18 4.81 9.75
C PHE A 52 5.10 6.15 10.48
N GLY A 53 4.80 6.14 11.78
CA GLY A 53 4.20 7.25 12.50
C GLY A 53 5.06 7.86 13.59
N ASN A 54 6.39 7.70 13.52
CA ASN A 54 7.36 8.18 14.51
C ASN A 54 7.29 9.71 14.83
N THR A 55 6.47 10.47 14.09
CA THR A 55 6.30 11.91 14.23
C THR A 55 4.90 12.35 14.71
N TYR A 56 3.94 11.45 14.97
CA TYR A 56 2.59 11.85 15.38
C TYR A 56 2.40 11.78 16.90
N GLY A 57 1.94 12.88 17.50
CA GLY A 57 1.58 12.91 18.93
C GLY A 57 0.25 12.23 19.28
N ARG A 58 -0.58 11.87 18.30
CA ARG A 58 -1.87 11.18 18.51
C ARG A 58 -2.15 10.14 17.42
N LEU A 59 -2.63 8.97 17.84
CA LEU A 59 -2.96 7.86 16.94
C LEU A 59 -4.06 8.21 15.92
N ASP A 60 -5.09 8.96 16.33
CA ASP A 60 -6.19 9.34 15.42
C ASP A 60 -5.71 10.16 14.20
N ASN A 61 -4.74 11.06 14.43
CA ASN A 61 -4.14 11.86 13.37
C ASN A 61 -3.34 10.99 12.39
N PHE A 62 -2.63 9.99 12.92
CA PHE A 62 -1.95 8.99 12.11
C PHE A 62 -2.96 8.20 11.26
N ILE A 63 -4.04 7.67 11.87
CA ILE A 63 -5.05 6.87 11.16
C ILE A 63 -5.67 7.69 10.02
N ARG A 64 -6.09 8.94 10.28
CA ARG A 64 -6.67 9.82 9.26
C ARG A 64 -5.72 10.02 8.08
N ARG A 65 -4.44 10.27 8.37
CA ARG A 65 -3.44 10.50 7.33
C ARG A 65 -3.09 9.21 6.58
N PHE A 66 -2.97 8.09 7.27
CA PHE A 66 -2.75 6.78 6.67
C PHE A 66 -3.87 6.42 5.69
N LYS A 67 -5.14 6.62 6.08
CA LYS A 67 -6.30 6.40 5.19
C LYS A 67 -6.23 7.28 3.94
N SER A 68 -5.79 8.54 4.06
CA SER A 68 -5.57 9.42 2.90
C SER A 68 -4.45 8.92 1.99
N SER A 69 -3.31 8.50 2.55
CA SER A 69 -2.21 7.90 1.78
C SER A 69 -2.65 6.63 1.06
N LEU A 70 -3.43 5.77 1.73
CA LEU A 70 -3.96 4.55 1.13
C LEU A 70 -4.86 4.84 -0.08
N ASN A 71 -5.69 5.89 -0.01
CA ASN A 71 -6.51 6.31 -1.14
C ASN A 71 -5.65 6.78 -2.33
N ASN A 72 -4.59 7.54 -2.09
CA ASN A 72 -3.66 7.94 -3.14
C ASN A 72 -2.99 6.73 -3.79
N VAL A 73 -2.59 5.74 -2.98
CA VAL A 73 -2.00 4.48 -3.46
C VAL A 73 -3.02 3.69 -4.31
N ARG A 74 -4.28 3.58 -3.89
CA ARG A 74 -5.32 2.90 -4.68
C ARG A 74 -5.55 3.54 -6.05
N MET A 75 -5.32 4.86 -6.18
CA MET A 75 -5.41 5.53 -7.48
C MET A 75 -4.28 5.10 -8.45
N VAL A 76 -3.09 4.69 -7.98
CA VAL A 76 -2.02 4.13 -8.85
C VAL A 76 -2.12 2.62 -8.99
N TRP A 77 -2.69 1.96 -7.98
CA TRP A 77 -2.84 0.52 -7.90
C TRP A 77 -4.31 0.16 -7.65
N PRO A 78 -5.17 0.20 -8.68
CA PRO A 78 -6.62 0.01 -8.52
C PRO A 78 -6.99 -1.39 -8.01
N ASP A 79 -6.22 -2.41 -8.37
CA ASP A 79 -6.43 -3.79 -7.94
C ASP A 79 -5.92 -4.09 -6.51
N LEU A 80 -5.52 -3.06 -5.75
CA LEU A 80 -5.06 -3.21 -4.37
C LEU A 80 -6.21 -3.61 -3.44
N ASN A 81 -6.14 -4.83 -2.92
CA ASN A 81 -7.10 -5.40 -2.00
C ASN A 81 -6.62 -5.26 -0.55
N VAL A 82 -6.90 -4.10 0.04
CA VAL A 82 -6.69 -3.83 1.46
C VAL A 82 -8.04 -3.59 2.10
N GLU A 83 -8.34 -4.31 3.16
CA GLU A 83 -9.52 -4.12 3.99
C GLU A 83 -9.16 -3.25 5.19
N ILE A 84 -10.02 -2.28 5.51
CA ILE A 84 -9.90 -1.47 6.73
C ILE A 84 -10.83 -2.08 7.76
N ILE A 85 -10.29 -2.49 8.91
CA ILE A 85 -11.09 -2.91 10.05
C ILE A 85 -11.22 -1.72 10.98
N ASP A 86 -12.44 -1.21 11.11
CA ASP A 86 -12.71 -0.02 11.92
C ASP A 86 -12.27 -0.21 13.38
N GLY A 87 -11.61 0.81 13.91
CA GLY A 87 -11.01 0.78 15.25
C GLY A 87 -9.79 -0.14 15.42
N GLN A 88 -9.55 -1.11 14.53
CA GLN A 88 -8.50 -2.11 14.73
C GLN A 88 -7.27 -1.89 13.87
N GLY A 89 -7.42 -1.78 12.53
CA GLY A 89 -6.28 -1.76 11.63
C GLY A 89 -6.63 -2.07 10.18
N ILE A 90 -5.77 -2.82 9.51
CA ILE A 90 -5.99 -3.29 8.14
C ILE A 90 -5.69 -4.78 7.99
N ILE A 91 -6.33 -5.41 7.01
CA ILE A 91 -5.92 -6.69 6.44
C ILE A 91 -5.48 -6.44 5.00
N LEU A 92 -4.30 -6.96 4.63
CA LEU A 92 -3.88 -7.00 3.23
C LEU A 92 -4.24 -8.36 2.64
N HIS A 93 -5.12 -8.34 1.65
CA HIS A 93 -5.44 -9.50 0.84
C HIS A 93 -4.54 -9.57 -0.39
N ARG A 94 -4.46 -10.77 -0.99
CA ARG A 94 -3.73 -10.94 -2.23
C ARG A 94 -4.32 -10.05 -3.32
N SER A 95 -3.46 -9.25 -3.93
CA SER A 95 -3.80 -8.23 -4.92
C SER A 95 -3.07 -8.54 -6.23
N LYS A 96 -3.65 -8.15 -7.38
CA LYS A 96 -2.90 -8.17 -8.64
C LYS A 96 -1.71 -7.21 -8.53
N ARG A 97 -0.58 -7.51 -9.17
CA ARG A 97 0.61 -6.65 -9.10
C ARG A 97 0.30 -5.26 -9.69
N SER A 98 0.71 -4.20 -8.99
CA SER A 98 0.62 -2.80 -9.46
C SER A 98 1.29 -2.61 -10.82
N VAL A 99 2.47 -3.22 -10.99
CA VAL A 99 3.25 -3.17 -12.23
C VAL A 99 3.54 -4.58 -12.73
N THR A 100 3.38 -4.80 -14.02
CA THR A 100 3.78 -6.05 -14.66
C THR A 100 5.28 -6.03 -14.90
N ALA A 101 5.98 -7.09 -14.46
CA ALA A 101 7.38 -7.27 -14.81
C ALA A 101 7.52 -7.33 -16.34
N LYS A 102 8.37 -6.48 -16.92
CA LYS A 102 8.73 -6.65 -18.33
C LYS A 102 9.45 -7.99 -18.47
N ARG A 103 8.93 -8.87 -19.33
CA ARG A 103 9.69 -10.06 -19.73
C ARG A 103 11.01 -9.58 -20.35
N LYS A 104 12.14 -10.12 -19.90
CA LYS A 104 13.39 -9.95 -20.66
C LYS A 104 13.15 -10.52 -22.07
N PRO A 105 13.60 -9.84 -23.14
CA PRO A 105 13.53 -10.44 -24.46
C PRO A 105 14.33 -11.74 -24.40
N THR A 106 13.67 -12.86 -24.66
CA THR A 106 14.37 -14.12 -24.90
C THR A 106 15.05 -13.95 -26.26
N GLY A 107 16.34 -13.63 -26.24
CA GLY A 107 17.13 -13.49 -27.45
C GLY A 107 17.06 -14.77 -28.28
N LYS A 108 16.80 -14.61 -29.58
CA LYS A 108 17.28 -15.53 -30.61
C LYS A 108 18.60 -15.00 -31.12
#